data_AF-A0A9C9NCX4-F1
#
_entry.id   AF-A0A9C9NCX4-F1
#
_cell.length_a   1.000
_cell.length_b   1.000
_cell.length_c   1.000
_cell.angle_alpha   90.00
_cell.angle_beta   90.00
_cell.angle_gamma   90.00
#
_symmetry.space_group_name_H-M   'P 1'
#
loop_
_entity.id
_entity.type
_entity.pdbx_description
1 polymer ?
#
loop_
_entity_poly.entity_id
_entity_poly.type
_entity_poly.pdbx_seq_one_letter_code
_entity_poly.pdbx_strand_id
1 'polypeptide(L)'
;MTEKRSQTPRWHQKNGCLLAALVGAMVLSGCTGGALPPVFGAVFGLSGAEVAPFRVGRIPETVVTSDDRVLGLAANNPGQCIYLSGQSNRRFRAACPEGFKV
;
A
#
# COMPACT_ATOMS: atom_id res chain seq x y z
N MET A 1 -37.12 -21.14 -73.59
CA MET A 1 -37.51 -21.65 -72.25
C MET A 1 -36.52 -22.73 -71.83
N THR A 2 -35.62 -22.43 -70.89
CA THR A 2 -35.13 -23.36 -69.84
C THR A 2 -34.12 -22.61 -68.96
N GLU A 3 -34.63 -22.08 -67.86
CA GLU A 3 -33.89 -21.41 -66.78
C GLU A 3 -33.34 -22.47 -65.82
N LYS A 4 -32.00 -22.53 -65.65
CA LYS A 4 -31.35 -23.38 -64.65
C LYS A 4 -31.44 -22.71 -63.28
N ARG A 5 -32.35 -23.20 -62.43
CA ARG A 5 -32.36 -22.91 -60.98
C ARG A 5 -31.12 -23.55 -60.32
N SER A 6 -30.16 -22.72 -59.92
CA SER A 6 -29.08 -23.13 -59.01
C SER A 6 -29.62 -23.32 -57.60
N GLN A 7 -29.70 -24.57 -57.16
CA GLN A 7 -29.95 -24.95 -55.77
C GLN A 7 -28.68 -24.72 -54.94
N THR A 8 -28.75 -23.81 -53.96
CA THR A 8 -27.69 -23.59 -52.95
C THR A 8 -27.79 -24.64 -51.83
N PRO A 9 -26.70 -25.31 -51.42
CA PRO A 9 -26.74 -26.26 -50.32
C PRO A 9 -26.86 -25.56 -48.96
N ARG A 10 -27.87 -26.00 -48.22
CA ARG A 10 -28.31 -25.54 -46.90
C ARG A 10 -27.52 -26.26 -45.81
N TRP A 11 -26.26 -25.90 -45.58
CA TRP A 11 -25.43 -26.48 -44.51
C TRP A 11 -24.55 -25.43 -43.82
N HIS A 12 -24.53 -25.48 -42.49
CA HIS A 12 -23.72 -24.68 -41.54
C HIS A 12 -24.30 -23.36 -40.97
N GLN A 13 -25.53 -23.43 -40.46
CA GLN A 13 -26.13 -22.41 -39.57
C GLN A 13 -25.98 -22.75 -38.08
N LYS A 14 -24.87 -23.39 -37.64
CA LYS A 14 -24.71 -23.84 -36.25
C LYS A 14 -23.45 -23.40 -35.51
N ASN A 15 -22.48 -22.76 -36.18
CA ASN A 15 -21.17 -22.47 -35.57
C ASN A 15 -20.92 -20.98 -35.28
N GLY A 16 -21.90 -20.10 -35.51
CA GLY A 16 -21.73 -18.65 -35.33
C GLY A 16 -21.70 -18.16 -33.87
N CYS A 17 -22.21 -18.95 -32.93
CA CYS A 17 -22.33 -18.51 -31.53
C CYS A 17 -21.05 -18.66 -30.70
N LEU A 18 -20.11 -19.53 -31.10
CA LEU A 18 -18.91 -19.79 -30.31
C LEU A 18 -17.81 -18.73 -30.48
N LEU A 19 -17.76 -18.08 -31.65
CA LEU A 19 -16.74 -17.06 -31.94
C LEU A 19 -17.00 -15.72 -31.23
N ALA A 20 -18.25 -15.37 -30.96
CA ALA A 20 -18.60 -14.13 -30.26
C ALA A 20 -18.22 -14.17 -28.76
N ALA A 21 -18.26 -15.36 -28.13
CA ALA A 21 -17.93 -15.52 -26.72
C ALA A 21 -16.41 -15.37 -26.44
N LEU A 22 -15.56 -15.73 -27.40
CA LEU A 22 -14.10 -15.64 -27.28
C LEU A 22 -13.57 -14.20 -27.37
N VAL A 23 -14.23 -13.33 -28.16
CA VAL A 23 -13.81 -11.92 -28.31
C VAL A 23 -14.17 -11.08 -27.07
N GLY A 24 -15.29 -11.38 -26.40
CA GLY A 24 -15.70 -10.66 -25.19
C GLY A 24 -14.76 -10.87 -23.99
N ALA A 25 -14.10 -12.03 -23.91
CA ALA A 25 -13.18 -12.36 -22.81
C ALA A 25 -11.84 -11.61 -22.89
N MET A 26 -11.42 -11.14 -24.08
CA MET A 26 -10.14 -10.40 -24.24
C MET A 26 -10.22 -8.93 -23.80
N VAL A 27 -11.40 -8.33 -23.66
CA VAL A 27 -11.55 -6.91 -23.30
C VAL A 27 -11.49 -6.69 -21.77
N LEU A 28 -11.50 -7.77 -20.98
CA LEU A 28 -11.44 -7.74 -19.52
C LEU A 28 -10.04 -7.97 -18.93
N SER A 29 -8.99 -8.05 -19.74
CA SER A 29 -7.61 -7.90 -19.26
C SER A 29 -7.39 -6.44 -18.86
N GLY A 30 -7.89 -6.10 -17.68
CA GLY A 30 -7.70 -4.80 -17.06
C GLY A 30 -6.23 -4.43 -16.99
N CYS A 31 -5.98 -3.13 -17.09
CA CYS A 31 -4.71 -2.46 -16.85
C CYS A 31 -4.16 -2.85 -15.46
N THR A 32 -3.38 -3.92 -15.40
CA THR A 32 -2.68 -4.33 -14.18
C THR A 32 -1.41 -3.50 -14.04
N GLY A 33 -1.37 -2.66 -13.00
CA GLY A 33 -0.11 -2.23 -12.41
C GLY A 33 0.30 -0.80 -12.76
N GLY A 34 -0.01 0.13 -11.87
CA GLY A 34 0.94 1.21 -11.61
C GLY A 34 2.21 0.55 -11.08
N ALA A 35 3.22 0.39 -11.94
CA ALA A 35 4.52 -0.11 -11.55
C ALA A 35 5.13 0.86 -10.54
N LEU A 36 5.07 0.51 -9.25
CA LEU A 36 5.88 1.19 -8.26
C LEU A 36 7.35 0.99 -8.64
N PRO A 37 8.21 2.01 -8.49
CA PRO A 37 9.62 1.90 -8.81
C PRO A 37 10.26 0.66 -8.15
N PRO A 38 11.25 0.01 -8.80
CA PRO A 38 11.90 -1.21 -8.31
C PRO A 38 12.62 -1.07 -6.95
N VAL A 39 12.61 0.12 -6.37
CA VAL A 39 13.14 0.44 -5.03
C VAL A 39 12.08 0.37 -3.92
N PHE A 40 10.79 0.20 -4.24
CA PHE A 40 9.75 0.02 -3.23
C PHE A 40 9.89 -1.37 -2.57
N GLY A 41 10.56 -1.43 -1.41
CA GLY A 41 10.78 -2.65 -0.64
C GLY A 41 12.17 -3.28 -0.79
N ALA A 42 13.07 -2.69 -1.56
CA ALA A 42 14.44 -3.19 -1.70
C ALA A 42 15.28 -2.81 -0.47
N VAL A 43 15.50 -3.75 0.43
CA VAL A 43 16.64 -3.72 1.36
C VAL A 43 17.82 -4.36 0.64
N PHE A 44 18.73 -3.55 0.11
CA PHE A 44 19.89 -4.05 -0.63
C PHE A 44 20.75 -4.93 0.30
N GLY A 45 21.05 -6.17 -0.14
CA GLY A 45 21.93 -7.10 0.56
C GLY A 45 21.26 -8.18 1.42
N LEU A 46 19.93 -8.24 1.48
CA LEU A 46 19.18 -9.27 2.20
C LEU A 46 18.28 -10.07 1.25
N SER A 47 18.55 -11.37 1.10
CA SER A 47 17.65 -12.31 0.40
C SER A 47 16.64 -12.89 1.40
N GLY A 48 15.35 -12.86 1.04
CA GLY A 48 14.29 -13.44 1.86
C GLY A 48 13.84 -12.62 3.07
N ALA A 49 14.19 -11.33 3.14
CA ALA A 49 13.69 -10.46 4.20
C ALA A 49 12.17 -10.25 4.07
N GLU A 50 11.45 -10.46 5.16
CA GLU A 50 10.02 -10.16 5.25
C GLU A 50 9.82 -8.64 5.18
N VAL A 51 9.16 -8.15 4.13
CA VAL A 51 8.90 -6.72 3.93
C VAL A 51 7.54 -6.38 4.53
N ALA A 52 7.54 -5.69 5.66
CA ALA A 52 6.31 -5.11 6.19
C ALA A 52 5.84 -3.96 5.30
N PRO A 53 4.55 -3.90 4.92
CA PRO A 53 4.03 -2.80 4.13
C PRO A 53 4.12 -1.49 4.89
N PHE A 54 4.70 -0.47 4.25
CA PHE A 54 4.69 0.89 4.77
C PHE A 54 3.25 1.38 4.94
N ARG A 55 2.93 1.93 6.13
CA ARG A 55 1.65 2.59 6.38
C ARG A 55 1.87 4.09 6.49
N VAL A 56 1.21 4.84 5.60
CA VAL A 56 1.13 6.30 5.70
C VAL A 56 0.18 6.66 6.83
N GLY A 57 0.61 7.55 7.72
CA GLY A 57 -0.23 8.07 8.81
C GLY A 57 0.44 9.25 9.49
N ARG A 58 -0.29 9.92 10.37
CA ARG A 58 0.30 10.90 11.29
C ARG A 58 0.65 10.19 12.59
N ILE A 59 1.84 10.43 13.09
CA ILE A 59 2.17 10.07 14.47
C ILE A 59 1.41 11.09 15.33
N PRO A 60 0.50 10.65 16.22
CA PRO A 60 -0.20 11.57 17.11
C PRO A 60 0.81 12.31 17.97
N GLU A 61 0.54 13.59 18.22
CA GLU A 61 1.36 14.38 19.13
C GLU A 61 1.14 13.86 20.55
N THR A 62 2.24 13.49 21.22
CA THR A 62 2.17 12.94 22.56
C THR A 62 2.13 14.08 23.58
N VAL A 63 1.09 14.11 24.40
CA VAL A 63 0.98 15.04 25.53
C VAL A 63 1.54 14.35 26.78
N VAL A 64 2.33 15.07 27.56
CA VAL A 64 2.88 14.57 28.84
C VAL A 64 1.73 14.36 29.83
N THR A 65 1.73 13.20 30.47
CA THR A 65 0.81 12.82 31.53
C THR A 65 1.56 12.59 32.84
N SER A 66 0.83 12.41 33.95
CA SER A 66 1.40 12.14 35.28
C SER A 66 2.16 10.81 35.36
N ASP A 67 1.85 9.86 34.48
CA ASP A 67 2.43 8.52 34.48
C ASP A 67 3.76 8.47 33.72
N ASP A 68 4.13 9.56 33.05
CA ASP A 68 5.34 9.64 32.24
C ASP A 68 6.54 10.07 33.08
N ARG A 69 7.71 9.49 32.78
CA ARG A 69 8.95 9.76 33.52
C ARG A 69 9.98 10.46 32.64
N VAL A 70 10.55 11.56 33.13
CA VAL A 70 11.69 12.21 32.48
C VAL A 70 12.92 11.31 32.54
N LEU A 71 13.52 11.03 31.39
CA LEU A 71 14.77 10.28 31.24
C LEU A 71 15.99 11.20 31.18
N GLY A 72 15.81 12.45 30.73
CA GLY A 72 16.89 13.43 30.60
C GLY A 72 16.60 14.46 29.53
N LEU A 73 17.62 15.24 29.17
CA LEU A 73 17.50 16.30 28.18
C LEU A 73 17.56 15.81 26.75
N ALA A 74 16.87 16.50 25.86
CA ALA A 74 17.00 16.31 24.44
C ALA A 74 18.25 17.03 23.93
N ALA A 75 19.30 16.28 23.59
CA ALA A 75 20.62 16.81 23.21
C ALA A 75 20.58 17.93 22.15
N ASN A 76 19.70 17.81 21.15
CA ASN A 76 19.63 18.74 20.03
C ASN A 76 18.41 19.67 20.07
N ASN A 77 17.65 19.69 21.18
CA ASN A 77 16.45 20.53 21.30
C ASN A 77 16.46 21.22 22.67
N PRO A 78 17.04 22.44 22.76
CA PRO A 78 17.05 23.22 23.99
C PRO A 78 15.65 23.39 24.58
N GLY A 79 15.52 23.23 25.90
CA GLY A 79 14.24 23.32 26.61
C GLY A 79 13.34 22.08 26.49
N GLN A 80 13.75 21.05 25.73
CA GLN A 80 13.03 19.79 25.63
C GLN A 80 13.70 18.65 26.41
N CYS A 81 12.86 17.76 26.93
CA CYS A 81 13.23 16.58 27.67
C CYS A 81 12.74 15.32 26.94
N ILE A 82 13.43 14.21 27.17
CA ILE A 82 13.03 12.87 26.74
C ILE A 82 12.21 12.24 27.86
N TYR A 83 10.97 11.85 27.56
CA TYR A 83 10.07 11.15 28.45
C TYR A 83 9.98 9.67 28.09
N LEU A 84 9.75 8.82 29.09
CA LEU A 84 9.29 7.44 28.94
C LEU A 84 7.78 7.41 29.22
N SER A 85 7.00 6.91 28.27
CA SER A 85 5.56 6.81 28.40
C SER A 85 5.16 5.74 29.42
N GLY A 86 4.35 6.12 30.41
CA GLY A 86 3.79 5.17 31.39
C GLY A 86 2.83 4.15 30.76
N GLN A 87 2.22 4.49 29.62
CA GLN A 87 1.20 3.66 28.96
C GLN A 87 1.77 2.70 27.90
N SER A 88 2.88 3.08 27.25
CA SER A 88 3.37 2.38 26.06
C SER A 88 4.86 2.01 26.09
N ASN A 89 5.58 2.36 27.16
CA ASN A 89 7.03 2.20 27.30
C ASN A 89 7.84 2.84 26.14
N ARG A 90 7.21 3.71 25.35
CA ARG A 90 7.82 4.45 24.23
C ARG A 90 8.48 5.71 24.76
N ARG A 91 9.54 6.15 24.07
CA ARG A 91 10.19 7.43 24.35
C ARG A 91 9.64 8.51 23.45
N PHE A 92 9.44 9.71 23.99
CA PHE A 92 9.00 10.88 23.21
C PHE A 92 9.64 12.16 23.76
N ARG A 93 9.63 13.22 22.94
CA ARG A 93 10.13 14.55 23.31
C ARG A 93 8.96 15.44 23.68
N ALA A 94 9.13 16.22 24.74
CA ALA A 94 8.22 17.29 25.12
C ALA A 94 9.00 18.39 25.85
N ALA A 95 8.34 19.52 26.16
CA ALA A 95 8.92 20.54 27.02
C ALA A 95 9.34 19.94 28.37
N CYS A 96 10.49 20.36 28.90
CA CYS A 96 10.89 19.95 30.24
C CYS A 96 9.91 20.48 31.30
N PRO A 97 9.73 19.76 32.42
CA PRO A 97 8.87 20.24 33.50
C PRO A 97 9.50 21.46 34.17
N GLU A 98 8.65 22.30 34.76
CA GLU A 98 9.10 23.48 35.50
C GLU A 98 10.11 23.12 36.59
N GLY A 99 11.17 23.91 36.69
CA GLY A 99 12.24 23.70 37.68
C GLY A 99 13.16 22.51 37.39
N PHE A 100 13.00 21.81 36.26
CA PHE A 100 13.95 20.78 35.85
C PHE A 100 15.31 21.41 35.54
N LYS A 101 16.34 21.02 36.29
CA LYS A 101 17.70 21.53 36.14
C LYS A 101 18.56 20.53 35.36
N VAL A 102 19.35 21.09 34.46
CA VAL A 102 20.38 20.41 33.66
C VAL A 102 21.61 20.14 34.50
#